data_AF-A0A916FUK3-F1
#
_entry.id   AF-A0A916FUK3-F1
#
_cell.length_a   1.000
_cell.length_b   1.000
_cell.length_c   1.000
_cell.angle_alpha   90.00
_cell.angle_beta   90.00
_cell.angle_gamma   90.00
#
_symmetry.space_group_name_H-M   'P 1'
#
loop_
_entity.id
_entity.type
_entity.pdbx_description
1 polymer ?
#
loop_
_entity_poly.entity_id
_entity_poly.type
_entity_poly.pdbx_seq_one_letter_code
_entity_poly.pdbx_strand_id
1 'polypeptide(L)' 'MHRLNVDVVQALASLPSLASVIQVAKATGRCERTIIRWLEAGLITGTRPFDRGPWMITKASVERALGGTADRA' A
#
# COMPACT_ATOMS: atom_id res chain seq x y z
N MET A 1 -16.06 14.52 -6.15
CA MET A 1 -15.20 13.31 -6.22
C MET A 1 -14.23 13.22 -5.03
N HIS A 2 -14.65 13.53 -3.79
CA HIS A 2 -13.74 13.53 -2.61
C HIS A 2 -13.91 12.33 -1.67
N ARG A 3 -15.01 11.57 -1.75
CA ARG A 3 -15.27 10.44 -0.83
C ARG A 3 -14.29 9.28 -1.00
N LEU A 4 -13.99 8.89 -2.24
CA LEU A 4 -13.14 7.74 -2.56
C LEU A 4 -11.71 7.84 -1.96
N ASN A 5 -11.19 9.06 -1.80
CA ASN A 5 -9.85 9.25 -1.24
C ASN A 5 -9.85 9.16 0.30
N VAL A 6 -10.94 9.57 0.95
CA VAL A 6 -11.10 9.52 2.41
C VAL A 6 -11.22 8.06 2.88
N ASP A 7 -11.98 7.24 2.15
CA ASP A 7 -12.16 5.82 2.49
C ASP A 7 -10.84 5.03 2.45
N VAL A 8 -9.98 5.31 1.45
CA VAL A 8 -8.65 4.67 1.34
C VAL A 8 -7.73 5.13 2.46
N VAL A 9 -7.71 6.42 2.79
CA VAL A 9 -6.90 6.94 3.89
C VAL A 9 -7.33 6.34 5.23
N GLN A 10 -8.63 6.22 5.48
CA GLN A 10 -9.14 5.63 6.71
C GLN A 10 -8.90 4.11 6.77
N ALA A 11 -9.05 3.41 5.65
CA ALA A 11 -8.72 1.99 5.55
C ALA A 11 -7.23 1.73 5.81
N LEU A 12 -6.33 2.54 5.25
CA LEU A 12 -4.89 2.48 5.53
C LEU A 12 -4.59 2.85 6.99
N ALA A 13 -5.29 3.83 7.55
CA ALA A 13 -5.14 4.22 8.95
C ALA A 13 -5.39 3.04 9.90
N SER A 14 -6.34 2.16 9.57
CA SER A 14 -6.65 0.94 10.34
C SER A 14 -5.66 -0.22 10.17
N LEU A 15 -4.75 -0.15 9.19
CA LEU A 15 -3.74 -1.19 9.01
C LEU A 15 -2.62 -1.08 10.06
N PRO A 16 -2.04 -2.23 10.49
CA PRO A 16 -0.82 -2.24 11.28
C PRO A 16 0.35 -1.62 10.51
N SER A 17 1.41 -1.22 11.23
CA SER A 17 2.63 -0.63 10.64
C SER A 17 3.28 -1.51 9.55
N LEU A 18 3.10 -2.82 9.67
CA LEU A 18 3.50 -3.83 8.69
C LEU A 18 2.27 -4.65 8.30
N ALA A 19 1.86 -4.59 7.04
CA ALA A 19 0.65 -5.25 6.55
C ALA A 19 0.97 -6.12 5.33
N SER A 20 0.27 -7.23 5.17
CA SER A 20 0.44 -8.08 3.98
C SER A 20 -0.01 -7.37 2.71
N VAL A 21 0.53 -7.79 1.56
CA VAL A 21 0.09 -7.33 0.23
C VAL A 21 -1.43 -7.43 0.04
N ILE A 22 -2.05 -8.46 0.61
CA ILE A 22 -3.51 -8.70 0.56
C ILE A 22 -4.25 -7.62 1.34
N GLN A 23 -3.78 -7.28 2.54
CA GLN A 23 -4.38 -6.23 3.37
C GLN A 23 -4.25 -4.85 2.73
N VAL A 24 -3.09 -4.54 2.15
CA VAL A 24 -2.85 -3.28 1.44
C VAL A 24 -3.72 -3.20 0.17
N ALA A 25 -3.82 -4.28 -0.59
CA ALA A 25 -4.68 -4.37 -1.77
C ALA A 25 -6.14 -4.07 -1.42
N LYS A 26 -6.66 -4.71 -0.36
CA LYS A 26 -8.02 -4.47 0.15
C LYS A 26 -8.22 -3.03 0.62
N ALA A 27 -7.29 -2.48 1.40
CA ALA A 27 -7.41 -1.12 1.94
C ALA A 27 -7.35 -0.04 0.84
N THR A 28 -6.58 -0.29 -0.23
CA THR A 28 -6.44 0.65 -1.35
C THR A 28 -7.48 0.45 -2.45
N GLY A 29 -8.29 -0.61 -2.37
CA GLY A 29 -9.21 -1.02 -3.45
C GLY A 29 -8.48 -1.43 -4.74
N ARG A 30 -7.19 -1.78 -4.65
CA ARG A 30 -6.36 -2.18 -5.81
C ARG A 30 -6.12 -3.69 -5.80
N CYS A 31 -5.86 -4.26 -6.97
CA CYS A 31 -5.46 -5.66 -7.07
C CYS A 31 -4.05 -5.88 -6.49
N GLU A 32 -3.80 -7.06 -5.92
CA GLU A 32 -2.49 -7.43 -5.35
C GLU A 32 -1.34 -7.26 -6.35
N ARG A 33 -1.56 -7.60 -7.62
CA ARG A 33 -0.56 -7.43 -8.70
C ARG A 33 -0.10 -5.97 -8.84
N THR A 34 -0.99 -5.00 -8.63
CA THR A 34 -0.63 -3.58 -8.68
C THR A 34 0.29 -3.21 -7.53
N ILE A 35 0.00 -3.74 -6.34
CA ILE A 35 0.83 -3.52 -5.15
C ILE A 35 2.20 -4.21 -5.31
N ILE A 36 2.25 -5.40 -5.89
CA ILE A 36 3.50 -6.10 -6.22
C ILE A 36 4.33 -5.29 -7.21
N ARG A 37 3.72 -4.73 -8.27
CA ARG A 37 4.43 -3.85 -9.20
C ARG A 37 5.01 -2.61 -8.53
N TRP A 38 4.34 -2.08 -7.50
CA TRP A 38 4.89 -0.97 -6.72
C TRP A 38 6.11 -1.39 -5.89
N LEU A 39 6.12 -2.61 -5.34
CA LEU A 39 7.28 -3.18 -4.68
C LEU A 39 8.45 -3.38 -5.66
N GLU A 40 8.17 -4.00 -6.81
CA GLU A 40 9.17 -4.26 -7.86
C GLU A 40 9.75 -2.97 -8.44
N ALA A 41 8.93 -1.93 -8.56
CA ALA A 41 9.36 -0.60 -9.00
C ALA A 41 10.02 0.25 -7.89
N GLY A 42 10.10 -0.26 -6.65
CA GLY A 42 10.67 0.47 -5.51
C GLY A 42 9.84 1.66 -5.02
N LEU A 43 8.58 1.78 -5.42
CA LEU A 43 7.67 2.86 -5.02
C LEU A 43 7.20 2.70 -3.57
N ILE A 44 7.06 1.45 -3.12
CA ILE A 44 6.73 1.10 -1.74
C ILE A 44 7.77 0.11 -1.22
N THR A 45 7.90 0.05 0.10
CA THR A 45 8.90 -0.79 0.77
C THR A 45 8.21 -1.96 1.43
N GLY A 46 8.78 -3.14 1.25
CA GLY A 46 8.33 -4.35 1.90
C GLY A 46 9.42 -5.40 1.97
N THR A 47 9.21 -6.37 2.83
CA THR A 47 10.07 -7.54 2.98
C THR A 47 9.26 -8.79 2.72
N ARG A 48 9.91 -9.81 2.17
CA ARG A 48 9.31 -11.12 2.02
C ARG A 48 9.96 -12.05 3.05
N PRO A 49 9.29 -12.33 4.18
CA PRO A 49 9.91 -13.12 5.26
C PRO A 49 10.17 -14.58 4.86
N PHE A 50 9.48 -15.09 3.83
CA PHE A 50 9.64 -16.46 3.32
C PHE A 50 9.52 -16.49 1.80
N ASP A 51 10.29 -17.36 1.12
CA ASP A 51 10.26 -17.51 -0.35
C ASP A 51 8.88 -17.87 -0.93
N ARG A 52 7.98 -18.43 -0.12
CA ARG A 52 6.59 -18.75 -0.49
C ARG A 52 5.55 -17.95 0.29
N GLY A 53 5.96 -17.03 1.16
CA GLY A 53 5.06 -16.21 1.97
C GLY A 53 4.56 -14.95 1.24
N PRO A 54 3.52 -14.29 1.79
CA PRO A 54 3.06 -12.99 1.29
C PRO A 54 4.13 -11.91 1.54
N TRP A 55 4.17 -10.91 0.66
CA TRP A 55 4.95 -9.71 0.91
C TRP A 55 4.37 -8.95 2.11
N MET A 56 5.25 -8.56 3.02
CA MET A 56 4.95 -7.69 4.15
C MET A 56 5.39 -6.28 3.81
N ILE A 57 4.46 -5.34 3.84
CA ILE A 57 4.62 -3.98 3.32
C ILE A 57 4.53 -3.00 4.47
N THR A 58 5.43 -2.03 4.49
CA THR A 58 5.39 -0.96 5.49
C THR A 58 4.30 0.04 5.12
N LYS A 59 3.33 0.24 6.02
CA LYS A 59 2.21 1.18 5.84
C LYS A 59 2.68 2.58 5.43
N ALA A 60 3.70 3.11 6.11
CA ALA A 60 4.25 4.44 5.83
C ALA A 60 4.78 4.60 4.39
N SER A 61 5.25 3.52 3.76
CA SER A 61 5.70 3.58 2.36
C SER A 61 4.51 3.67 1.39
N VAL A 62 3.40 3.00 1.71
CA VAL A 62 2.15 3.06 0.95
C VAL A 62 1.51 4.43 1.07
N GLU A 63 1.46 4.98 2.30
CA GLU A 63 0.98 6.34 2.55
C GLU A 63 1.79 7.38 1.79
N ARG A 64 3.12 7.24 1.73
CA ARG A 64 3.99 8.08 0.90
C ARG A 64 3.71 7.92 -0.60
N ALA A 65 3.53 6.71 -1.09
CA ALA A 65 3.25 6.47 -2.50
C ALA A 65 1.89 7.05 -2.95
N LEU A 66 0.89 7.05 -2.06
CA LEU A 66 -0.43 7.61 -2.34
C LEU A 66 -0.50 9.12 -2.08
N GLY A 67 0.07 9.58 -0.97
CA GLY A 67 0.15 10.99 -0.59
C GLY A 67 1.13 11.79 -1.44
N GLY A 68 2.17 11.16 -1.98
CA GLY A 68 3.11 11.77 -2.94
C GLY A 68 2.48 12.09 -4.31
N THR A 69 1.26 11.62 -4.58
CA THR A 69 0.46 12.13 -5.72
C THR A 69 -0.04 13.57 -5.49
N ALA A 70 0.05 14.09 -4.27
CA ALA A 70 -0.27 15.49 -3.94
C ALA A 70 0.95 16.43 -4.08
N ASP A 71 2.16 15.91 -4.33
CA ASP A 71 3.42 16.67 -4.46
C ASP A 71 3.92 16.72 -5.92
N ARG A 72 2.97 16.94 -6.85
CA ARG A 72 3.26 17.39 -8.22
C ARG A 72 2.26 18.48 -8.58
N ALA A 73 2.51 19.69 -8.08
CA ALA A 73 1.99 20.94 -8.59
C ALA A 73 3.16 21.85 -8.93
#